data_AF-A0A7C4EQN8-F1
#
_entry.id   AF-A0A7C4EQN8-F1
#
_cell.length_a   1.000
_cell.length_b   1.000
_cell.length_c   1.000
_cell.angle_alpha   90.00
_cell.angle_beta   90.00
_cell.angle_gamma   90.00
#
_symmetry.space_group_name_H-M   'P 1'
#
loop_
_entity.id
_entity.type
_entity.pdbx_description
1 polymer ?
#
loop_
_entity_poly.entity_id
_entity_poly.type
_entity_poly.pdbx_seq_one_letter_code
_entity_poly.pdbx_strand_id
1 'polypeptide(L)'
;MPELKSAYEKALEKIASMGIEEPQNLTPEQKETIARIRSEYDAKIAERKILLKDTEELPREIAFLERERDRKIQEVYAAALQR
;
A
#
# COMPACT_ATOMS: atom_id res chain seq x y z
N MET A 1 -7.55 9.76 35.93
CA MET A 1 -8.50 9.92 34.81
C MET A 1 -7.83 9.32 33.59
N PRO A 2 -8.42 8.36 32.87
CA PRO A 2 -7.83 7.89 31.61
C PRO A 2 -7.92 9.01 30.59
N GLU A 3 -6.79 9.43 30.03
CA GLU A 3 -6.75 10.51 29.04
C GLU A 3 -7.48 10.08 27.76
N LEU A 4 -8.38 10.94 27.25
CA LEU A 4 -9.04 10.70 25.97
C LEU A 4 -8.01 10.87 24.85
N LYS A 5 -7.51 9.75 24.33
CA LYS A 5 -6.57 9.74 23.21
C LYS A 5 -7.15 10.44 21.99
N SER A 6 -6.33 11.27 21.36
CA SER A 6 -6.65 11.99 20.12
C SER A 6 -6.92 11.01 18.98
N ALA A 7 -7.72 11.44 17.99
CA ALA A 7 -7.95 10.67 16.77
C ALA A 7 -6.64 10.31 16.04
N TYR A 8 -5.63 11.17 16.17
CA TYR A 8 -4.29 10.95 15.63
C TYR A 8 -3.56 9.80 16.34
N GLU A 9 -3.63 9.74 17.68
CA GLU A 9 -3.02 8.67 18.47
C GLU A 9 -3.68 7.32 18.19
N LYS A 10 -5.01 7.30 18.04
CA LYS A 10 -5.74 6.08 17.64
C LYS A 10 -5.33 5.59 16.25
N ALA A 11 -5.04 6.51 15.33
CA ALA A 11 -4.55 6.15 14.00
C ALA A 11 -3.14 5.56 14.07
N LEU A 12 -2.24 6.14 14.88
CA LEU A 12 -0.89 5.63 15.10
C LEU A 12 -0.89 4.26 15.81
N GLU A 13 -1.76 4.05 16.79
CA GLU A 13 -1.92 2.72 17.44
C GLU A 13 -2.46 1.68 16.47
N LYS A 14 -3.36 2.06 15.57
CA LYS A 14 -3.85 1.17 14.51
C LYS A 14 -2.75 0.81 13.52
N ILE A 15 -1.89 1.77 13.17
CA ILE A 15 -0.73 1.56 12.30
C ILE A 15 0.29 0.64 13.00
N ALA A 16 0.59 0.88 14.27
CA ALA A 16 1.49 0.07 15.09
C ALA A 16 0.97 -1.37 15.30
N SER A 17 -0.33 -1.56 15.57
CA SER A 17 -0.95 -2.88 15.74
C SER A 17 -1.06 -3.69 14.43
N MET A 18 -0.88 -3.04 13.28
CA MET A 18 -0.74 -3.69 11.98
C MET A 18 0.72 -4.08 11.68
N GLY A 19 1.65 -3.90 12.63
CA GLY A 19 3.08 -4.21 12.44
C GLY A 19 3.80 -3.21 11.53
N ILE A 20 3.21 -2.03 11.31
CA ILE A 20 3.88 -0.92 10.63
C ILE A 20 4.61 -0.15 11.73
N GLU A 21 5.83 -0.59 12.05
CA GLU A 21 6.73 0.08 12.97
C GLU A 21 7.07 1.47 12.41
N GLU A 22 6.55 2.49 13.11
CA GLU A 22 6.73 3.92 12.85
C GLU A 22 6.22 4.42 11.48
N PRO A 23 5.87 5.71 11.34
CA PRO A 23 5.88 6.33 10.03
C PRO A 23 7.32 6.21 9.52
N GLN A 24 7.62 5.15 8.77
CA GLN A 24 8.97 4.92 8.27
C GLN A 24 9.49 6.20 7.66
N ASN A 25 10.69 6.60 8.09
CA ASN A 25 11.40 7.77 7.56
C ASN A 25 11.87 7.47 6.13
N LEU A 26 10.91 7.29 5.24
CA LEU A 26 11.14 7.14 3.81
C LEU A 26 11.73 8.45 3.28
N THR A 27 12.80 8.32 2.50
CA THR A 27 13.35 9.45 1.76
C THR A 27 12.35 9.92 0.69
N PRO A 28 12.46 11.18 0.21
CA PRO A 28 11.61 11.67 -0.87
C PRO A 28 11.56 10.73 -2.08
N GLU A 29 12.70 10.13 -2.45
CA GLU A 29 12.82 9.20 -3.58
C GLU A 29 12.06 7.88 -3.33
N GLN A 30 12.06 7.38 -2.10
CA GLN A 30 11.30 6.17 -1.74
C GLN A 30 9.80 6.44 -1.75
N LYS A 31 9.37 7.62 -1.26
CA LYS A 31 7.96 8.05 -1.34
C LYS A 31 7.51 8.20 -2.79
N GLU A 32 8.33 8.82 -3.63
CA GLU A 32 8.08 8.94 -5.07
C GLU A 32 7.99 7.57 -5.75
N THR A 33 8.88 6.64 -5.38
CA THR A 33 8.86 5.27 -5.88
C THR A 33 7.55 4.57 -5.53
N ILE A 34 7.08 4.67 -4.28
CA ILE A 34 5.79 4.11 -3.86
C ILE A 34 4.62 4.75 -4.62
N ALA A 35 4.64 6.08 -4.80
CA ALA A 35 3.60 6.79 -5.55
C ALA A 35 3.55 6.32 -7.01
N ARG A 36 4.71 6.15 -7.65
CA ARG A 36 4.82 5.61 -9.01
C ARG A 36 4.28 4.18 -9.10
N ILE A 37 4.67 3.29 -8.16
CA ILE A 37 4.16 1.92 -8.11
C ILE A 37 2.63 1.91 -8.00
N ARG A 38 2.05 2.74 -7.13
CA ARG A 38 0.58 2.85 -7.00
C ARG A 38 -0.07 3.26 -8.33
N SER A 39 0.41 4.36 -8.92
CA SER A 39 -0.12 4.88 -10.19
C SER A 39 -0.06 3.84 -11.32
N GLU A 40 1.07 3.14 -11.48
CA GLU A 40 1.25 2.11 -12.50
C GLU A 40 0.26 0.95 -12.32
N TYR A 41 0.07 0.47 -11.10
CA TYR A 41 -0.83 -0.65 -10.84
C TYR A 41 -2.31 -0.24 -10.89
N ASP A 42 -2.65 0.98 -10.48
CA ASP A 42 -4.00 1.51 -10.64
C ASP A 42 -4.37 1.61 -12.12
N ALA A 43 -3.44 2.06 -12.98
CA ALA A 43 -3.64 2.06 -14.43
C ALA A 43 -3.84 0.64 -15.00
N LYS A 44 -3.00 -0.32 -14.59
CA LYS A 44 -3.16 -1.74 -15.00
C LYS A 44 -4.49 -2.33 -14.56
N ILE A 45 -4.92 -2.03 -13.32
CA ILE A 45 -6.21 -2.49 -12.81
C ILE A 45 -7.36 -1.87 -13.61
N ALA A 46 -7.29 -0.57 -13.92
CA ALA A 46 -8.30 0.10 -14.74
C ALA A 46 -8.38 -0.53 -16.14
N GLU A 47 -7.23 -0.80 -16.77
CA GLU A 47 -7.15 -1.50 -18.05
C GLU A 47 -7.80 -2.89 -17.98
N ARG A 48 -7.47 -3.71 -16.97
CA ARG A 48 -8.06 -5.04 -16.81
C ARG A 48 -9.56 -5.00 -16.53
N LYS A 49 -10.05 -4.01 -15.76
CA LYS A 49 -11.48 -3.77 -15.57
C LYS A 49 -12.23 -3.51 -16.87
N ILE A 50 -11.58 -2.85 -17.83
CA ILE A 50 -12.16 -2.59 -19.15
C ILE A 50 -12.09 -3.85 -20.02
N LEU A 51 -10.92 -4.49 -20.10
CA LEU A 51 -10.68 -5.62 -21.01
C LEU A 51 -11.41 -6.90 -20.59
N LEU A 52 -11.49 -7.17 -19.29
CA LEU A 52 -12.10 -8.38 -18.72
C LEU A 52 -13.49 -8.08 -18.14
N LYS A 53 -14.11 -7.00 -18.59
CA LYS A 53 -15.46 -6.65 -18.15
C LYS A 53 -16.40 -7.84 -18.41
N ASP A 54 -17.17 -8.20 -17.39
CA ASP A 54 -18.16 -9.30 -17.41
C ASP A 54 -17.56 -10.71 -17.58
N THR A 55 -16.24 -10.89 -17.37
CA THR A 55 -15.61 -12.22 -17.31
C THR A 55 -15.42 -12.70 -15.87
N GLU A 56 -15.44 -14.02 -15.66
CA GLU A 56 -15.19 -14.64 -14.35
C GLU A 56 -13.73 -14.49 -13.88
N GLU A 57 -12.82 -14.16 -14.80
CA GLU A 57 -11.39 -14.01 -14.51
C GLU A 57 -11.06 -12.65 -13.88
N LEU A 58 -11.91 -11.63 -14.06
CA LEU A 58 -11.65 -10.27 -13.62
C LEU A 58 -11.31 -10.15 -12.12
N PRO A 59 -12.06 -10.76 -11.18
CA PRO A 59 -11.74 -10.67 -9.76
C PRO A 59 -10.37 -11.27 -9.42
N ARG A 60 -10.02 -12.40 -10.07
CA ARG A 60 -8.73 -13.07 -9.86
C ARG A 60 -7.58 -12.20 -10.36
N GLU A 61 -7.74 -11.57 -11.51
CA GLU A 61 -6.70 -10.72 -12.10
C GLU A 61 -6.49 -9.43 -11.30
N ILE A 62 -7.57 -8.79 -10.84
CA ILE A 62 -7.47 -7.62 -9.94
C ILE A 62 -6.73 -8.01 -8.66
N ALA A 63 -7.14 -9.12 -8.01
CA ALA A 63 -6.51 -9.57 -6.76
C ALA A 63 -5.03 -9.95 -6.95
N PHE A 64 -4.65 -10.43 -8.13
CA PHE A 64 -3.24 -10.64 -8.46
C PHE A 64 -2.48 -9.31 -8.56
N LEU A 65 -3.01 -8.34 -9.31
CA LEU A 65 -2.39 -7.03 -9.48
C LEU A 65 -2.26 -6.26 -8.16
N GLU A 66 -3.27 -6.32 -7.29
CA GLU A 66 -3.23 -5.70 -5.96
C GLU A 66 -2.14 -6.32 -5.08
N ARG A 67 -2.05 -7.66 -5.04
CA ARG A 67 -0.98 -8.35 -4.30
C ARG A 67 0.41 -8.01 -4.82
N GLU A 68 0.57 -7.92 -6.14
CA GLU A 68 1.83 -7.55 -6.77
C GLU A 68 2.23 -6.09 -6.48
N ARG A 69 1.27 -5.17 -6.52
CA ARG A 69 1.47 -3.77 -6.10
C ARG A 69 1.95 -3.72 -4.65
N ASP A 70 1.25 -4.41 -3.77
CA ASP A 70 1.52 -4.37 -2.34
C ASP A 70 2.87 -5.01 -2.02
N ARG A 71 3.22 -6.14 -2.67
CA ARG A 71 4.56 -6.75 -2.58
C ARG A 71 5.66 -5.76 -2.95
N LYS A 72 5.55 -5.07 -4.09
CA LYS A 72 6.55 -4.10 -4.53
C LYS A 72 6.67 -2.89 -3.60
N ILE A 73 5.56 -2.44 -3.04
CA ILE A 73 5.57 -1.38 -2.02
C ILE A 73 6.30 -1.87 -0.76
N GLN A 74 6.05 -3.11 -0.33
CA GLN A 74 6.75 -3.71 0.81
C GLN A 74 8.25 -3.87 0.56
N GLU A 75 8.69 -4.17 -0.66
CA GLU A 75 10.11 -4.19 -1.02
C GLU A 75 10.77 -2.80 -0.82
N VAL A 76 10.07 -1.70 -1.11
CA VAL A 76 10.57 -0.34 -0.85
C VAL A 76 10.71 -0.08 0.65
N TYR A 77 9.72 -0.49 1.45
CA TYR A 77 9.80 -0.39 2.91
C TYR A 77 10.91 -1.26 3.51
N ALA A 78 11.06 -2.50 3.02
CA ALA A 78 12.12 -3.41 3.46
C ALA A 78 13.52 -2.85 3.13
N ALA A 79 13.70 -2.27 1.95
CA ALA A 79 14.93 -1.61 1.57
C ALA A 79 15.21 -0.34 2.42
N ALA A 80 14.17 0.34 2.91
CA ALA A 80 14.32 1.48 3.81
C ALA A 80 14.79 1.06 5.21
N LEU A 81 14.38 -0.11 5.70
CA LEU A 81 14.79 -0.67 7.00
C LEU A 81 16.24 -1.19 7.03
N GLN A 82 16.81 -1.52 5.87
CA GLN A 82 18.17 -2.04 5.75
C GLN A 82 19.24 -0.94 5.59
N ARG A 83 18.85 0.35 5.68
CA ARG A 83 19.76 1.49 5.58
C ARG A 83 20.43 1.85 6.90
#